data_AF-A0A0F9LZM3-F1
#
_entry.id   AF-A0A0F9LZM3-F1
#
_cell.length_a   1.000
_cell.length_b   1.000
_cell.length_c   1.000
_cell.angle_alpha   90.00
_cell.angle_beta   90.00
_cell.angle_gamma   90.00
#
_symmetry.space_group_name_H-M   'P 1'
#
loop_
_entity.id
_entity.type
_entity.pdbx_description
1 polymer ?
#
loop_
_entity_poly.entity_id
_entity_poly.type
_entity_poly.pdbx_seq_one_letter_code
_entity_poly.pdbx_strand_id
1 'polypeptide(L)'
;MAKTPIPVVAMVTPLRIAQTLVNPQLRDSMALELRQRAREEGQYSKFQVGYLPITPFPPAAFFYECSTCTFYNLKAKSCELVQGVIEPFAWCGLWINLSEDKPLSWIKRAVAIK
;
A
#
# COMPACT_ATOMS: atom_id res chain seq x y z
N MET A 1 -12.31 4.83 21.33
CA MET A 1 -12.86 4.31 20.05
C MET A 1 -12.09 3.05 19.70
N ALA A 2 -12.75 1.94 19.39
CA ALA A 2 -12.05 0.69 19.08
C ALA A 2 -11.27 0.83 17.76
N LYS A 3 -9.99 0.46 17.79
CA LYS A 3 -9.09 0.51 16.63
C LYS A 3 -9.54 -0.57 15.63
N THR A 4 -9.91 -0.19 14.40
CA THR A 4 -10.38 -1.15 13.38
C THR A 4 -9.31 -2.23 13.14
N PRO A 5 -9.66 -3.53 13.19
CA PRO A 5 -8.69 -4.60 12.97
C PRO A 5 -7.99 -4.47 11.61
N ILE A 6 -6.69 -4.77 11.55
CA ILE A 6 -5.90 -4.72 10.31
C ILE A 6 -6.49 -5.54 9.16
N PRO A 7 -7.05 -6.75 9.38
CA PRO A 7 -7.72 -7.48 8.31
C PRO A 7 -8.91 -6.71 7.72
N VAL A 8 -9.65 -5.94 8.54
CA VAL A 8 -10.76 -5.11 8.09
C VAL A 8 -10.25 -3.91 7.30
N VAL A 9 -9.16 -3.27 7.74
CA VAL A 9 -8.47 -2.21 6.97
C VAL A 9 -8.02 -2.73 5.61
N ALA A 10 -7.51 -3.96 5.57
CA ALA A 10 -7.06 -4.63 4.35
C ALA A 10 -8.21 -4.93 3.37
N MET A 11 -9.39 -5.29 3.87
CA MET A 11 -10.56 -5.56 3.01
C MET A 11 -11.08 -4.32 2.29
N VAL A 12 -10.98 -3.13 2.90
CA VAL A 12 -11.48 -1.87 2.30
C VAL A 12 -10.42 -1.13 1.46
N THR A 13 -9.33 -1.81 1.10
CA THR A 13 -8.20 -1.20 0.38
C THR A 13 -8.58 -0.50 -0.92
N PRO A 14 -9.42 -1.06 -1.81
CA PRO A 14 -9.78 -0.35 -3.05
C PRO A 14 -10.39 1.04 -2.80
N LEU A 15 -11.27 1.15 -1.79
CA LEU A 15 -11.88 2.41 -1.41
C LEU A 15 -10.85 3.38 -0.81
N ARG A 16 -10.00 2.88 0.10
CA ARG A 16 -8.92 3.67 0.71
C ARG A 16 -7.98 4.23 -0.35
N ILE A 17 -7.63 3.44 -1.36
CA ILE A 17 -6.76 3.90 -2.44
C ILE A 17 -7.43 4.99 -3.27
N ALA A 18 -8.69 4.80 -3.67
CA ALA A 18 -9.42 5.80 -4.43
C ALA A 18 -9.46 7.15 -3.69
N GLN A 19 -9.67 7.12 -2.38
CA GLN A 19 -9.71 8.32 -1.54
C GLN A 19 -8.34 8.98 -1.35
N THR A 20 -7.29 8.19 -1.14
CA THR A 20 -5.91 8.70 -0.92
C THR A 20 -5.25 9.26 -2.18
N LEU A 21 -5.72 8.87 -3.36
CA LEU A 21 -5.32 9.49 -4.63
C LEU A 21 -5.89 10.90 -4.83
N VAL A 22 -7.08 11.20 -4.29
CA VAL A 22 -7.74 12.51 -4.44
C VAL A 22 -7.58 13.42 -3.21
N ASN A 23 -7.18 12.87 -2.07
CA ASN A 23 -7.02 13.58 -0.81
C ASN A 23 -5.65 13.31 -0.18
N PRO A 24 -4.66 14.19 -0.41
CA PRO A 24 -3.31 14.06 0.15
C PRO A 24 -3.28 14.06 1.68
N GLN A 25 -4.14 14.85 2.33
CA GLN A 25 -4.22 14.92 3.79
C GLN A 25 -4.67 13.58 4.38
N LEU A 26 -5.64 12.92 3.73
CA LEU A 26 -6.09 11.59 4.13
C LEU A 26 -5.01 10.53 3.91
N ARG A 27 -4.26 10.60 2.80
CA ARG A 27 -3.12 9.72 2.56
C ARG A 27 -2.09 9.83 3.69
N ASP A 28 -1.70 11.05 4.03
CA ASP A 28 -0.66 11.30 5.02
C ASP A 28 -1.11 10.91 6.43
N SER A 29 -2.36 11.21 6.79
CA SER A 29 -2.93 10.80 8.08
C SER A 29 -3.00 9.27 8.21
N MET A 30 -3.41 8.57 7.15
CA MET A 30 -3.46 7.11 7.13
C MET A 30 -2.07 6.49 7.18
N ALA A 31 -1.10 7.06 6.47
CA ALA A 31 0.27 6.57 6.50
C ALA A 31 0.91 6.74 7.88
N LEU A 32 0.67 7.88 8.52
CA LEU A 32 1.08 8.14 9.90
C LEU A 32 0.42 7.15 10.86
N GLU A 33 -0.89 6.95 10.73
CA GLU A 33 -1.64 6.02 11.57
C GLU A 33 -1.05 4.61 11.46
N LEU A 34 -0.92 4.06 10.26
CA LEU A 34 -0.39 2.70 10.05
C LEU A 34 1.03 2.53 10.61
N ARG A 35 1.90 3.53 10.45
CA ARG A 35 3.24 3.55 11.07
C ARG A 35 3.17 3.54 12.59
N GLN A 36 2.26 4.32 13.17
CA GLN A 36 2.06 4.33 14.62
C GLN A 36 1.58 2.96 15.10
N ARG A 37 0.63 2.33 14.39
CA ARG A 37 0.18 0.98 14.74
C ARG A 37 1.29 -0.04 14.65
N ALA A 38 2.11 -0.03 13.59
CA ALA A 38 3.24 -0.95 13.45
C ALA A 38 4.33 -0.72 14.52
N ARG A 39 4.46 0.50 15.06
CA ARG A 39 5.34 0.77 16.20
C ARG A 39 4.78 0.25 17.53
N GLU A 40 3.46 0.34 17.72
CA GLU A 40 2.79 -0.11 18.94
C GLU A 40 2.60 -1.63 18.99
N GLU A 41 2.22 -2.24 17.86
CA GLU A 41 1.81 -3.64 17.75
C GLU A 41 2.92 -4.53 17.15
N GLY A 42 3.99 -3.91 16.64
CA GLY A 42 4.98 -4.57 15.80
C GLY A 42 4.55 -4.69 14.34
N GLN A 43 5.46 -5.18 13.51
CA GLN A 43 5.16 -5.44 12.09
C GLN A 43 4.14 -6.57 11.94
N TYR A 44 3.31 -6.48 10.91
CA TYR A 44 2.27 -7.46 10.60
C TYR A 44 2.80 -8.64 9.79
N SER A 45 2.24 -9.81 10.04
CA SER A 45 2.49 -11.00 9.21
C SER A 45 1.86 -10.85 7.82
N LYS A 46 2.43 -11.55 6.83
CA LYS A 46 1.90 -11.62 5.46
C LYS A 46 0.43 -12.05 5.40
N PHE A 47 0.01 -12.94 6.29
CA PHE A 47 -1.38 -13.41 6.37
C PHE A 47 -2.36 -12.30 6.83
N GLN A 48 -1.99 -11.54 7.88
CA GLN A 48 -2.86 -10.50 8.45
C GLN A 48 -3.19 -9.37 7.45
N VAL A 49 -2.27 -9.10 6.52
CA VAL A 49 -2.39 -8.01 5.54
C VAL A 49 -2.86 -8.48 4.17
N GLY A 50 -3.17 -9.77 4.01
CA GLY A 50 -3.54 -10.34 2.71
C GLY A 50 -2.43 -10.15 1.66
N TYR A 51 -1.18 -10.42 2.04
CA TYR A 51 -0.03 -10.30 1.16
C TYR A 51 -0.16 -11.27 -0.02
N LEU A 52 0.05 -10.75 -1.22
CA LEU A 52 0.12 -11.52 -2.45
C LEU A 52 1.53 -11.34 -3.05
N PRO A 53 2.24 -12.44 -3.35
CA PRO A 53 3.61 -12.36 -3.87
C PRO A 53 3.67 -11.77 -5.27
N ILE A 54 2.54 -11.69 -5.96
CA ILE A 54 2.36 -11.00 -7.23
C ILE A 54 1.10 -10.15 -7.11
N THR A 55 1.17 -8.92 -7.61
CA THR A 55 0.00 -8.04 -7.63
C THR A 55 -1.09 -8.68 -8.51
N PRO A 56 -2.28 -8.97 -7.95
CA PRO A 56 -3.37 -9.52 -8.75
C PRO A 56 -3.82 -8.43 -9.71
N PHE A 57 -3.78 -8.71 -11.01
CA PHE A 57 -4.29 -7.81 -12.04
C PHE A 57 -5.82 -7.74 -12.00
N PRO A 58 -6.43 -6.55 -11.97
CA PRO A 58 -7.63 -6.26 -12.74
C PRO A 58 -7.28 -5.41 -13.97
N PRO A 59 -8.09 -5.45 -15.04
CA PRO A 59 -7.85 -4.69 -16.25
C PRO A 59 -7.96 -3.19 -15.91
N ALA A 60 -6.91 -2.46 -16.27
CA ALA A 60 -6.74 -1.02 -16.09
C ALA A 60 -6.24 -0.53 -14.72
N ALA A 61 -5.19 0.28 -14.85
CA ALA A 61 -5.05 1.57 -14.18
C ALA A 61 -4.39 1.66 -12.81
N PHE A 62 -3.96 0.56 -12.21
CA PHE A 62 -3.54 0.66 -10.83
C PHE A 62 -2.33 -0.23 -10.54
N PHE A 63 -1.14 0.32 -10.79
CA PHE A 63 0.13 -0.23 -10.35
C PHE A 63 0.21 -0.16 -8.82
N TYR A 64 -0.55 -1.04 -8.16
CA TYR A 64 -0.57 -1.20 -6.71
C TYR A 64 0.45 -2.26 -6.32
N GLU A 65 1.71 -2.06 -6.65
CA GLU A 65 2.76 -3.00 -6.26
C GLU A 65 3.59 -2.39 -5.12
N CYS A 66 4.37 -3.21 -4.43
CA CYS A 66 5.23 -2.72 -3.35
C CYS A 66 6.20 -1.64 -3.85
N SER A 67 6.70 -1.73 -5.08
CA SER A 67 7.59 -0.73 -5.69
C SER A 67 7.00 0.69 -5.70
N THR A 68 5.66 0.81 -5.74
CA THR A 68 4.90 2.07 -5.77
C THR A 68 4.20 2.37 -4.44
N CYS A 69 4.59 1.68 -3.36
CA CYS A 69 4.01 1.86 -2.03
C CYS A 69 4.86 2.77 -1.16
N THR A 70 4.22 3.70 -0.43
CA THR A 70 4.88 4.62 0.51
C THR A 70 5.72 3.92 1.60
N PHE A 71 5.43 2.66 1.93
CA PHE A 71 6.09 1.92 3.02
C PHE A 71 7.22 1.00 2.57
N TYR A 72 7.45 0.88 1.26
CA TYR A 72 8.42 -0.07 0.73
C TYR A 72 9.82 0.54 0.63
N ASN A 73 10.82 -0.20 1.06
CA ASN A 73 12.22 0.14 0.92
C ASN A 73 12.86 -0.71 -0.17
N LEU A 74 13.08 -0.11 -1.34
CA LEU A 74 13.66 -0.79 -2.50
C LEU A 74 15.08 -1.33 -2.24
N LYS A 75 15.92 -0.61 -1.47
CA LYS A 75 17.30 -1.03 -1.22
C LYS A 75 17.38 -2.25 -0.31
N ALA A 76 16.52 -2.32 0.69
CA ALA A 76 16.49 -3.40 1.67
C ALA A 76 15.51 -4.53 1.31
N LYS A 77 14.71 -4.38 0.24
CA LYS A 77 13.60 -5.28 -0.12
C LYS A 77 12.70 -5.58 1.09
N SER A 78 12.34 -4.53 1.82
CA SER A 78 11.59 -4.62 3.08
C SER A 78 10.43 -3.62 3.13
N CYS A 79 9.51 -3.81 4.07
CA CYS A 79 8.39 -2.91 4.31
C CYS A 79 8.40 -2.45 5.77
N GLU A 80 8.02 -1.19 6.02
CA GLU A 80 7.87 -0.67 7.37
C GLU A 80 6.79 -1.44 8.17
N LEU A 81 5.75 -1.92 7.48
CA LEU A 81 4.56 -2.50 8.11
C LEU A 81 4.53 -4.03 8.12
N VAL A 82 5.21 -4.70 7.19
CA VAL A 82 5.06 -6.15 6.94
C VAL A 82 6.38 -6.86 7.16
N GLN A 83 6.32 -7.98 7.88
CA GLN A 83 7.49 -8.79 8.20
C GLN A 83 8.06 -9.54 6.99
N GLY A 84 9.38 -9.72 7.01
CA GLY A 84 10.12 -10.55 6.06
C GLY A 84 10.54 -9.83 4.79
N VAL A 85 11.02 -10.60 3.81
CA VAL A 85 11.43 -10.09 2.49
C VAL A 85 10.19 -9.78 1.66
N ILE A 86 10.19 -8.59 1.05
CA ILE A 86 9.10 -8.04 0.26
C ILE A 86 9.58 -7.88 -1.19
N GLU A 87 8.86 -8.51 -2.11
CA GLU A 87 9.16 -8.39 -3.53
C GLU A 87 8.58 -7.09 -4.09
N PRO A 88 9.27 -6.39 -5.00
CA PRO A 88 8.80 -5.12 -5.53
C PRO A 88 7.48 -5.24 -6.31
N PHE A 89 7.20 -6.39 -6.92
CA PHE A 89 5.99 -6.68 -7.70
C PHE A 89 4.84 -7.28 -6.86
N ALA A 90 5.05 -7.47 -5.56
CA ALA A 90 4.05 -7.98 -4.64
C ALA A 90 3.03 -6.90 -4.24
N TRP A 91 1.98 -7.29 -3.54
CA TRP A 91 0.97 -6.38 -3.00
C TRP A 91 0.48 -6.83 -1.62
N CYS A 92 -0.06 -5.89 -0.84
CA CYS A 92 -0.85 -6.23 0.33
C CYS A 92 -2.00 -5.24 0.52
N GLY A 93 -2.99 -5.62 1.31
CA GLY A 93 -4.11 -4.76 1.68
C GLY A 93 -3.74 -3.58 2.57
N LEU A 94 -2.47 -3.28 2.83
CA LEU A 94 -2.07 -2.02 3.49
C LEU A 94 -1.40 -1.04 2.53
N TRP A 95 -1.44 -1.31 1.23
CA TRP A 95 -0.86 -0.44 0.21
C TRP A 95 -1.43 0.98 0.27
N ILE A 96 -0.54 1.97 0.15
CA ILE A 96 -0.84 3.40 0.04
C ILE A 96 0.06 4.00 -1.04
N ASN A 97 -0.52 4.87 -1.89
CA ASN A 97 0.16 5.54 -2.99
C ASN A 97 1.32 6.44 -2.52
N LEU A 98 2.21 6.77 -3.46
CA LEU A 98 3.32 7.70 -3.19
C LEU A 98 2.84 9.14 -3.04
N SER A 99 3.69 9.97 -2.45
CA SER A 99 3.38 11.37 -2.25
C SER A 99 3.18 12.15 -3.55
N GLU A 100 3.94 11.78 -4.59
CA GLU A 100 3.84 12.33 -5.94
C GLU A 100 2.65 11.81 -6.77
N ASP A 101 1.97 10.76 -6.32
CA ASP A 101 0.89 10.15 -7.09
C ASP A 101 -0.35 11.04 -7.07
N LYS A 102 -0.77 11.45 -8.26
CA LYS A 102 -2.02 12.18 -8.52
C LYS A 102 -3.08 11.25 -9.12
N PRO A 103 -4.37 11.64 -9.13
CA PRO A 103 -5.36 10.94 -9.94
C PRO A 103 -4.86 10.81 -11.39
N LEU A 104 -5.01 9.61 -11.98
CA LEU A 104 -4.54 9.28 -13.33
C LEU A 104 -3.01 9.29 -13.56
N SER A 105 -2.19 9.45 -12.52
CA SER A 105 -0.71 9.36 -12.63
C SER A 105 -0.24 8.00 -13.18
N TRP A 106 -1.02 6.95 -12.94
CA TRP A 106 -0.82 5.62 -13.51
C TRP A 106 -0.80 5.60 -15.04
N ILE A 107 -1.48 6.53 -15.73
CA ILE A 107 -1.51 6.57 -17.20
C ILE A 107 -0.10 6.78 -17.74
N LYS A 108 0.68 7.67 -17.11
CA LYS A 108 2.07 7.91 -17.51
C LYS A 108 2.94 6.66 -17.33
N ARG A 109 2.72 5.91 -16.24
CA ARG A 109 3.42 4.64 -15.99
C ARG A 109 3.02 3.55 -16.99
N ALA A 110 1.74 3.46 -17.34
CA ALA A 110 1.24 2.52 -18.34
C ALA A 110 1.76 2.82 -19.76
N VAL A 111 1.92 4.09 -20.12
CA VAL A 111 2.42 4.51 -21.43
C VAL A 111 3.95 4.45 -21.51
N ALA A 112 4.66 4.61 -20.38
CA ALA A 112 6.12 4.51 -20.30
C ALA A 112 6.64 3.06 -20.38
N ILE A 113 5.79 2.06 -20.18
CA ILE A 113 6.08 0.65 -20.49
C ILE A 113 5.80 0.47 -21.99
N LYS A 114 6.71 1.01 -22.82
CA LYS A 114 6.78 0.77 -24.27
C LYS A 114 8.16 0.24 -24.61
#